data_AF-A0A945FYS4-F1
#
_entry.id   AF-A0A945FYS4-F1
#
_cell.length_a   1.000
_cell.length_b   1.000
_cell.length_c   1.000
_cell.angle_alpha   90.00
_cell.angle_beta   90.00
_cell.angle_gamma   90.00
#
_symmetry.space_group_name_H-M   'P 1'
#
loop_
_entity.id
_entity.type
_entity.pdbx_description
1 polymer ?
#
loop_
_entity_poly.entity_id
_entity_poly.type
_entity_poly.pdbx_seq_one_letter_code
_entity_poly.pdbx_strand_id
1 'polypeptide(L)'
;MGFRASHLSYHAEVRRSERLNISTEELIKLLNQGLGKNIGHSKDTRIAHRLMWSHVDNDFFIAIHNKIDGTVITILTIDMYRKNYNKNLDDTKLSKVTNQMVYMGYAPGKCWNPDINDAHVIVYAQLKDFDQISLGHWKGNIKSLNLKHLTKLPSFKEWVSNKLEKKNTKLNNVESVLAKLSGGDIQYISIN
;
A
#
# COMPACT_ATOMS: atom_id res chain seq x y z
N MET A 1 -1.45 16.21 16.05
CA MET A 1 -1.00 15.31 17.13
C MET A 1 0.22 14.57 16.63
N GLY A 2 1.39 14.79 17.23
CA GLY A 2 2.59 14.01 16.89
C GLY A 2 2.41 12.56 17.34
N PHE A 3 2.78 11.61 16.48
CA PHE A 3 2.88 10.21 16.91
C PHE A 3 3.95 10.12 18.00
N ARG A 4 3.62 9.48 19.13
CA ARG A 4 4.65 9.14 20.13
C ARG A 4 5.64 8.19 19.47
N ALA A 5 6.93 8.41 19.72
CA ALA A 5 7.98 7.54 19.21
C ALA A 5 7.75 6.11 19.71
N SER A 6 7.70 5.17 18.78
CA SER A 6 7.66 3.74 19.02
C SER A 6 8.94 3.30 19.73
N HIS A 7 8.80 2.38 20.66
CA HIS A 7 9.91 1.76 21.39
C HIS A 7 9.59 0.29 21.63
N LEU A 8 10.62 -0.54 21.75
CA LEU A 8 10.46 -1.98 21.98
C LEU A 8 10.34 -2.25 23.48
N SER A 9 9.36 -3.07 23.87
CA SER A 9 9.42 -3.73 25.17
C SER A 9 10.60 -4.70 25.22
N TYR A 10 11.06 -5.06 26.42
CA TYR A 10 12.09 -6.08 26.60
C TYR A 10 11.75 -7.38 25.87
N HIS A 11 10.49 -7.81 25.94
CA HIS A 11 10.03 -9.00 25.23
C HIS A 11 10.14 -8.82 23.71
N ALA A 12 9.75 -7.67 23.15
CA ALA A 12 9.89 -7.42 21.72
C ALA A 12 11.35 -7.39 21.27
N GLU A 13 12.27 -6.85 22.06
CA GLU A 13 13.71 -6.83 21.76
C GLU A 13 14.27 -8.26 21.63
N VAL A 14 14.00 -9.11 22.61
CA VAL A 14 14.39 -10.54 22.56
C VAL A 14 13.82 -11.20 21.30
N ARG A 15 12.53 -11.00 21.03
CA ARG A 15 11.85 -11.63 19.89
C ARG A 15 12.34 -11.11 18.54
N ARG A 16 12.75 -9.84 18.46
CA ARG A 16 13.45 -9.30 17.28
C ARG A 16 14.73 -10.09 17.06
N SER A 17 15.60 -10.17 18.07
CA SER A 17 16.91 -10.84 17.95
C SER A 17 16.83 -12.33 17.60
N GLU A 18 15.75 -13.01 18.02
CA GLU A 18 15.51 -14.43 17.70
C GLU A 18 15.01 -14.66 16.26
N ARG A 19 14.42 -13.64 15.62
CA ARG A 19 13.56 -13.83 14.43
C ARG A 19 13.95 -12.98 13.22
N LEU A 20 14.61 -11.84 13.45
CA LEU A 20 14.93 -10.86 12.43
C LEU A 20 16.39 -10.41 12.57
N ASN A 21 16.99 -10.08 11.44
CA ASN A 21 18.35 -9.53 11.36
C ASN A 21 18.37 -8.00 11.43
N ILE A 22 17.23 -7.33 11.16
CA ILE A 22 17.12 -5.86 11.27
C ILE A 22 17.48 -5.37 12.68
N SER A 23 18.24 -4.28 12.79
CA SER A 23 18.61 -3.71 14.09
C SER A 23 17.41 -3.09 14.81
N THR A 24 17.53 -2.85 16.11
CA THR A 24 16.49 -2.17 16.90
C THR A 24 16.27 -0.75 16.42
N GLU A 25 17.34 -0.01 16.12
CA GLU A 25 17.28 1.37 15.64
C GLU A 25 16.55 1.45 14.29
N GLU A 26 16.88 0.57 13.36
CA GLU A 26 16.23 0.50 12.06
C GLU A 26 14.76 0.11 12.18
N LEU A 27 14.43 -0.88 13.03
CA LEU A 27 13.06 -1.27 13.27
C LEU A 27 12.22 -0.12 13.86
N ILE A 28 12.75 0.58 14.87
CA ILE A 28 12.10 1.73 15.48
C ILE A 28 11.90 2.84 14.43
N LYS A 29 12.88 3.07 13.56
CA LYS A 29 12.77 4.03 12.45
C LYS A 29 11.62 3.66 11.51
N LEU A 30 11.51 2.40 11.08
CA LEU A 30 10.41 1.93 10.22
C LEU A 30 9.03 2.14 10.89
N LEU A 31 8.94 1.82 12.19
CA LEU A 31 7.71 2.00 12.97
C LEU A 31 7.28 3.47 13.05
N ASN A 32 8.23 4.35 13.36
CA ASN A 32 8.02 5.79 13.51
C ASN A 32 7.68 6.49 12.19
N GLN A 33 8.23 6.03 11.07
CA GLN A 33 7.89 6.53 9.74
C GLN A 33 6.48 6.10 9.31
N GLY A 34 5.84 5.20 10.04
CA GLY A 34 4.52 4.72 9.65
C GLY A 34 4.56 3.78 8.43
N LEU A 35 5.69 3.11 8.17
CA LEU A 35 5.85 2.21 7.04
C LEU A 35 5.28 0.83 7.38
N GLY A 36 4.00 0.63 7.09
CA GLY A 36 3.31 -0.64 7.31
C GLY A 36 1.81 -0.49 7.40
N LYS A 37 1.09 -1.61 7.28
CA LYS A 37 -0.38 -1.64 7.26
C LYS A 37 -0.95 -2.33 8.48
N ASN A 38 -2.01 -1.75 9.04
CA ASN A 38 -2.78 -2.41 10.09
C ASN A 38 -3.57 -3.57 9.49
N ILE A 39 -3.35 -4.78 10.00
CA ILE A 39 -4.00 -6.02 9.54
C ILE A 39 -4.96 -6.62 10.57
N GLY A 40 -4.93 -6.10 11.80
CA GLY A 40 -5.74 -6.59 12.90
C GLY A 40 -5.77 -5.61 14.07
N HIS A 41 -6.90 -5.57 14.74
CA HIS A 41 -7.02 -4.92 16.04
C HIS A 41 -7.89 -5.79 16.91
N SER A 42 -7.58 -5.82 18.20
CA SER A 42 -8.59 -6.15 19.19
C SER A 42 -9.39 -4.87 19.44
N LYS A 43 -10.71 -4.96 19.50
CA LYS A 43 -11.56 -3.79 19.78
C LYS A 43 -11.44 -3.35 21.23
N ASP A 44 -11.23 -4.32 22.13
CA ASP A 44 -11.22 -4.11 23.58
C ASP A 44 -9.82 -3.80 24.10
N THR A 45 -8.79 -4.35 23.45
CA THR A 45 -7.40 -4.03 23.80
C THR A 45 -6.89 -2.97 22.84
N ARG A 46 -6.15 -1.99 23.36
CA ARG A 46 -5.60 -0.87 22.59
C ARG A 46 -4.42 -1.30 21.70
N ILE A 47 -4.46 -2.53 21.21
CA ILE A 47 -3.40 -3.24 20.49
C ILE A 47 -3.69 -3.18 18.98
N ALA A 48 -2.65 -2.90 18.20
CA ALA A 48 -2.66 -3.01 16.74
C ALA A 48 -1.69 -4.09 16.29
N HIS A 49 -2.06 -4.79 15.22
CA HIS A 49 -1.19 -5.74 14.53
C HIS A 49 -0.84 -5.12 13.19
N ARG A 50 0.45 -4.83 12.98
CA ARG A 50 0.92 -4.12 11.79
C ARG A 50 1.81 -5.03 10.96
N LEU A 51 1.43 -5.26 9.71
CA LEU A 51 2.28 -5.87 8.69
C LEU A 51 3.34 -4.86 8.26
N MET A 52 4.60 -5.30 8.26
CA MET A 52 5.77 -4.49 7.95
C MET A 52 6.73 -5.28 7.05
N TRP A 53 7.51 -4.55 6.25
CA TRP A 53 8.56 -5.12 5.41
C TRP A 53 9.92 -4.83 6.05
N SER A 54 10.74 -5.87 6.20
CA SER A 54 12.15 -5.71 6.55
C SER A 54 12.99 -5.82 5.28
N HIS A 55 13.69 -4.74 4.94
CA HIS A 55 14.59 -4.74 3.80
C HIS A 55 15.86 -5.58 4.05
N VAL A 56 16.30 -5.70 5.31
CA VAL A 56 17.44 -6.52 5.73
C VAL A 56 17.11 -8.01 5.61
N ASP A 57 15.94 -8.41 6.09
CA ASP A 57 15.50 -9.81 6.04
C ASP A 57 14.89 -10.18 4.68
N ASN A 58 14.59 -9.18 3.85
CA ASN A 58 13.87 -9.34 2.59
C ASN A 58 12.56 -10.13 2.77
N ASP A 59 11.85 -9.87 3.88
CA ASP A 59 10.62 -10.57 4.24
C ASP A 59 9.67 -9.68 5.06
N PHE A 60 8.41 -10.11 5.15
CA PHE A 60 7.38 -9.49 5.96
C PHE A 60 7.37 -10.02 7.41
N PHE A 61 7.06 -9.14 8.34
CA PHE A 61 6.82 -9.47 9.73
C PHE A 61 5.64 -8.68 10.29
N ILE A 62 5.15 -9.10 11.46
CA ILE A 62 4.08 -8.42 12.19
C ILE A 62 4.64 -7.81 13.47
N ALA A 63 4.49 -6.50 13.62
CA ALA A 63 4.67 -5.82 14.89
C ALA A 63 3.32 -5.72 15.61
N ILE A 64 3.24 -6.26 16.83
CA ILE A 64 2.10 -6.07 17.73
C ILE A 64 2.46 -4.97 18.71
N HIS A 65 1.72 -3.87 18.69
CA HIS A 65 2.02 -2.70 19.52
C HIS A 65 0.78 -2.09 20.17
N ASN A 66 0.99 -1.39 21.28
CA ASN A 66 -0.03 -0.55 21.91
C ASN A 66 -0.14 0.79 21.16
N LYS A 67 -1.36 1.14 20.76
CA LYS A 67 -1.67 2.34 19.98
C LYS A 67 -1.54 3.64 20.76
N ILE A 68 -1.57 3.60 22.09
CA ILE A 68 -1.53 4.81 22.92
C ILE A 68 -0.11 5.32 23.12
N ASP A 69 0.79 4.42 23.50
CA ASP A 69 2.16 4.77 23.89
C ASP A 69 3.19 4.40 22.81
N GLY A 70 2.80 3.63 21.79
CA GLY A 70 3.68 3.16 20.73
C GLY A 70 4.55 1.97 21.15
N THR A 71 4.31 1.38 22.31
CA THR A 71 5.10 0.24 22.83
C THR A 71 4.90 -0.98 21.94
N VAL A 72 5.96 -1.48 21.33
CA VAL A 72 5.94 -2.78 20.64
C VAL A 72 6.02 -3.88 21.68
N ILE A 73 4.96 -4.68 21.74
CA ILE A 73 4.77 -5.77 22.69
C ILE A 73 5.52 -7.00 22.20
N THR A 74 5.40 -7.33 20.92
CA THR A 74 6.07 -8.49 20.32
C THR A 74 6.17 -8.36 18.80
N ILE A 75 7.03 -9.19 18.20
CA ILE A 75 7.30 -9.26 16.77
C ILE A 75 7.12 -10.70 16.33
N LEU A 76 6.33 -10.95 15.29
CA LEU A 76 6.03 -12.30 14.79
C LEU A 76 6.38 -12.41 13.30
N THR A 77 6.87 -13.57 12.86
CA THR A 77 6.87 -13.90 11.43
C THR A 77 5.43 -14.14 10.95
N ILE A 78 5.21 -14.15 9.63
CA ILE A 78 3.89 -14.41 9.04
C ILE A 78 3.31 -15.75 9.51
N ASP A 79 4.13 -16.80 9.51
CA ASP A 79 3.71 -18.15 9.90
C ASP A 79 3.31 -18.22 11.38
N MET A 80 4.12 -17.60 12.25
CA MET A 80 3.81 -17.54 13.68
C MET A 80 2.52 -16.75 13.93
N TYR A 81 2.31 -15.66 13.21
CA TYR A 81 1.09 -14.88 13.31
C TYR A 81 -0.11 -15.70 12.87
N ARG A 82 -0.04 -16.42 11.75
CA ARG A 82 -1.12 -17.27 11.25
C ARG A 82 -1.49 -18.38 12.23
N LYS A 83 -0.50 -19.00 12.87
CA LYS A 83 -0.75 -20.03 13.89
C LYS A 83 -1.62 -19.52 15.05
N ASN A 84 -1.41 -18.29 15.48
CA ASN A 84 -2.09 -17.71 16.64
C ASN A 84 -3.32 -16.85 16.27
N TYR A 85 -3.40 -16.36 15.03
CA TYR A 85 -4.37 -15.37 14.56
C TYR A 85 -4.89 -15.66 13.15
N ASN A 86 -5.09 -16.93 12.80
CA ASN A 86 -5.53 -17.36 11.45
C ASN A 86 -6.75 -16.59 10.91
N LYS A 87 -7.73 -16.27 11.78
CA LYS A 87 -8.93 -15.48 11.41
C LYS A 87 -8.62 -14.05 10.96
N ASN A 88 -7.46 -13.51 11.34
CA ASN A 88 -7.10 -12.12 11.05
C ASN A 88 -6.37 -11.96 9.71
N LEU A 89 -5.76 -13.01 9.16
CA LEU A 89 -4.89 -12.89 7.99
C LEU A 89 -4.82 -14.20 7.19
N ASP A 90 -5.78 -14.40 6.29
CA ASP A 90 -5.70 -15.41 5.24
C ASP A 90 -4.77 -14.97 4.08
N ASP A 91 -4.52 -15.88 3.12
CA ASP A 91 -3.66 -15.62 1.95
C ASP A 91 -4.18 -14.50 1.05
N THR A 92 -5.51 -14.42 0.88
CA THR A 92 -6.13 -13.39 0.04
C THR A 92 -5.93 -12.02 0.67
N LYS A 93 -6.22 -11.87 1.96
CA LYS A 93 -6.04 -10.63 2.71
C LYS A 93 -4.58 -10.25 2.81
N LEU A 94 -3.67 -11.20 3.05
CA LEU A 94 -2.23 -10.93 3.03
C LEU A 94 -1.83 -10.34 1.68
N SER A 95 -2.18 -11.00 0.58
CA SER A 95 -1.81 -10.54 -0.76
C SER A 95 -2.37 -9.16 -1.08
N LYS A 96 -3.63 -8.87 -0.71
CA LYS A 96 -4.24 -7.54 -0.85
C LYS A 96 -3.48 -6.45 -0.08
N VAL A 97 -3.16 -6.73 1.18
CA VAL A 97 -2.43 -5.76 2.01
C VAL A 97 -1.01 -5.57 1.51
N THR A 98 -0.34 -6.64 1.10
CA THR A 98 0.99 -6.59 0.46
C THR A 98 0.95 -5.73 -0.81
N ASN A 99 -0.03 -5.95 -1.69
CA ASN A 99 -0.24 -5.13 -2.89
C ASN A 99 -0.37 -3.64 -2.53
N GLN A 100 -1.21 -3.29 -1.54
CA GLN A 100 -1.33 -1.92 -1.06
C GLN A 100 -0.02 -1.34 -0.51
N MET A 101 0.76 -2.14 0.22
CA MET A 101 2.07 -1.73 0.72
C MET A 101 3.04 -1.45 -0.43
N VAL A 102 3.00 -2.25 -1.49
CA VAL A 102 3.80 -2.00 -2.70
C VAL A 102 3.37 -0.69 -3.37
N TYR A 103 2.06 -0.45 -3.54
CA TYR A 103 1.57 0.79 -4.14
C TYR A 103 2.04 2.02 -3.37
N MET A 104 2.02 1.94 -2.04
CA MET A 104 2.46 3.00 -1.12
C MET A 104 3.99 3.13 -1.01
N GLY A 105 4.78 2.29 -1.68
CA GLY A 105 6.24 2.27 -1.56
C GLY A 105 6.76 1.74 -0.22
N TYR A 106 5.91 1.08 0.59
CA TYR A 106 6.30 0.48 1.87
C TYR A 106 6.95 -0.89 1.72
N ALA A 107 6.77 -1.53 0.57
CA ALA A 107 7.35 -2.82 0.20
C ALA A 107 7.84 -2.77 -1.25
N PRO A 108 8.83 -3.59 -1.63
CA PRO A 108 9.39 -3.55 -2.97
C PRO A 108 8.43 -4.12 -4.01
N GLY A 109 8.54 -3.64 -5.26
CA GLY A 109 7.70 -4.04 -6.38
C GLY A 109 7.64 -5.55 -6.65
N LYS A 110 8.70 -6.30 -6.30
CA LYS A 110 8.75 -7.76 -6.43
C LYS A 110 7.77 -8.52 -5.55
N CYS A 111 7.24 -7.88 -4.50
CA CYS A 111 6.23 -8.47 -3.62
C CYS A 111 4.80 -8.33 -4.19
N TRP A 112 4.63 -7.63 -5.31
CA TRP A 112 3.33 -7.41 -5.91
C TRP A 112 2.79 -8.70 -6.54
N ASN A 113 1.53 -9.02 -6.24
CA ASN A 113 0.81 -10.13 -6.85
C ASN A 113 -0.30 -9.58 -7.77
N PRO A 114 -0.11 -9.59 -9.10
CA PRO A 114 -1.08 -9.06 -10.06
C PRO A 114 -2.33 -9.93 -10.25
N ASP A 115 -2.33 -11.17 -9.76
CA ASP A 115 -3.48 -12.07 -9.91
C ASP A 115 -4.58 -11.77 -8.87
N ILE A 116 -4.25 -11.00 -7.84
CA ILE A 116 -5.21 -10.50 -6.88
C ILE A 116 -5.86 -9.24 -7.46
N ASN A 117 -7.09 -9.39 -7.94
CA ASN A 117 -7.87 -8.29 -8.49
C ASN A 117 -8.47 -7.41 -7.36
N ASP A 118 -7.61 -6.67 -6.66
CA ASP A 118 -7.99 -5.71 -5.63
C ASP A 118 -7.60 -4.26 -5.97
N ALA A 119 -6.76 -4.11 -6.98
CA ALA A 119 -6.27 -2.83 -7.46
C ALA A 119 -7.36 -2.07 -8.22
N HIS A 120 -7.40 -0.76 -8.01
CA HIS A 120 -8.05 0.18 -8.90
C HIS A 120 -7.12 1.35 -9.15
N VAL A 121 -7.26 1.93 -10.34
CA VAL A 121 -6.49 3.08 -10.77
C VAL A 121 -7.34 4.32 -10.60
N ILE A 122 -6.85 5.29 -9.84
CA ILE A 122 -7.42 6.63 -9.76
C ILE A 122 -6.87 7.42 -10.94
N VAL A 123 -7.76 7.94 -11.79
CA VAL A 123 -7.40 8.60 -13.04
C VAL A 123 -7.83 10.07 -13.02
N TYR A 124 -6.97 10.93 -13.50
CA TYR A 124 -7.20 12.35 -13.69
C TYR A 124 -6.82 12.75 -15.11
N ALA A 125 -7.47 13.78 -15.64
CA ALA A 125 -7.01 14.46 -16.84
C ALA A 125 -6.39 15.79 -16.43
N GLN A 126 -5.22 16.06 -17.00
CA GLN A 126 -4.55 17.36 -16.96
C GLN A 126 -4.96 18.13 -18.21
N LEU A 127 -5.58 19.28 -18.03
CA LEU A 127 -6.02 20.16 -19.10
C LEU A 127 -4.90 21.14 -19.48
N LYS A 128 -4.97 21.67 -20.70
CA LYS A 128 -3.98 22.62 -21.27
C LYS A 128 -3.87 23.95 -20.54
N ASP A 129 -4.90 24.32 -19.79
CA ASP A 129 -4.97 25.50 -18.92
C ASP A 129 -4.44 25.22 -17.50
N PHE A 130 -3.77 24.07 -17.31
CA PHE A 130 -3.23 23.58 -16.04
C PHE A 130 -4.26 23.10 -15.01
N ASP A 131 -5.54 23.09 -15.35
CA ASP A 131 -6.56 22.51 -14.48
C ASP A 131 -6.51 20.98 -14.49
N GLN A 132 -6.72 20.38 -13.31
CA GLN A 132 -6.80 18.93 -13.16
C GLN A 132 -8.22 18.50 -12.81
N ILE A 133 -8.78 17.58 -13.61
CA ILE A 133 -10.10 17.00 -13.35
C ILE A 133 -9.99 15.52 -13.00
N SER A 134 -10.67 15.11 -11.92
CA SER A 134 -10.80 13.68 -11.56
C SER A 134 -11.77 12.98 -12.51
N LEU A 135 -11.32 11.91 -13.17
CA LEU A 135 -12.14 11.03 -14.01
C LEU A 135 -12.72 9.84 -13.22
N GLY A 136 -12.15 9.56 -12.03
CA GLY A 136 -12.62 8.56 -11.09
C GLY A 136 -11.75 7.30 -11.08
N HIS A 137 -12.38 6.16 -10.76
CA HIS A 137 -11.71 4.88 -10.57
C HIS A 137 -11.91 3.96 -11.77
N TRP A 138 -10.82 3.48 -12.35
CA TRP A 138 -10.82 2.42 -13.36
C TRP A 138 -10.45 1.07 -12.71
N LYS A 139 -11.22 0.02 -13.02
CA LYS A 139 -11.14 -1.32 -12.40
C LYS A 139 -10.83 -2.43 -13.41
N GLY A 140 -10.11 -2.12 -14.48
CA GLY A 140 -9.73 -3.13 -15.47
C GLY A 140 -8.54 -3.98 -15.02
N ASN A 141 -8.02 -4.78 -15.95
CA ASN A 141 -6.92 -5.71 -15.69
C ASN A 141 -5.59 -4.96 -15.56
N ILE A 142 -5.09 -4.81 -14.33
CA ILE A 142 -3.84 -4.12 -14.02
C ILE A 142 -2.73 -5.16 -13.91
N LYS A 143 -1.88 -5.24 -14.94
CA LYS A 143 -0.80 -6.24 -15.05
C LYS A 143 0.60 -5.65 -14.82
N SER A 144 0.72 -4.33 -14.63
CA SER A 144 1.98 -3.68 -14.25
C SER A 144 1.77 -2.56 -13.23
N LEU A 145 2.76 -2.39 -12.32
CA LEU A 145 2.90 -1.18 -11.48
C LEU A 145 3.16 0.07 -12.33
N ASN A 146 3.77 -0.08 -13.51
CA ASN A 146 3.96 1.02 -14.46
C ASN A 146 2.68 1.20 -15.27
N LEU A 147 1.89 2.22 -14.93
CA LEU A 147 0.57 2.47 -15.49
C LEU A 147 0.60 2.97 -16.94
N LYS A 148 1.78 3.25 -17.51
CA LYS A 148 1.89 3.59 -18.95
C LYS A 148 1.36 2.49 -19.86
N HIS A 149 1.32 1.23 -19.42
CA HIS A 149 0.73 0.15 -20.21
C HIS A 149 -0.78 0.34 -20.45
N LEU A 150 -1.49 1.06 -19.57
CA LEU A 150 -2.93 1.29 -19.69
C LEU A 150 -3.28 2.03 -20.98
N THR A 151 -2.39 2.88 -21.47
CA THR A 151 -2.60 3.64 -22.72
C THR A 151 -2.61 2.72 -23.95
N LYS A 152 -2.14 1.48 -23.82
CA LYS A 152 -2.22 0.46 -24.89
C LYS A 152 -3.53 -0.33 -24.85
N LEU A 153 -4.36 -0.15 -23.82
CA LEU A 153 -5.62 -0.89 -23.67
C LEU A 153 -6.78 -0.11 -24.32
N PRO A 154 -7.44 -0.66 -25.36
CA PRO A 154 -8.58 0.02 -26.00
C PRO A 154 -9.69 0.35 -25.01
N SER A 155 -10.00 -0.58 -24.09
CA SER A 155 -11.03 -0.41 -23.06
C SER A 155 -10.71 0.71 -22.07
N PHE A 156 -9.42 0.99 -21.82
CA PHE A 156 -9.02 2.13 -20.99
C PHE A 156 -9.19 3.46 -21.75
N LYS A 157 -8.75 3.51 -23.02
CA LYS A 157 -8.93 4.71 -23.86
C LYS A 157 -10.41 5.09 -23.99
N GLU A 158 -11.26 4.12 -24.31
CA GLU A 158 -12.71 4.31 -24.42
C GLU A 158 -13.31 4.80 -23.10
N TRP A 159 -12.90 4.21 -21.97
CA TRP A 159 -13.34 4.65 -20.66
C TRP A 159 -12.95 6.11 -20.36
N VAL A 160 -11.73 6.53 -20.70
CA VAL A 160 -11.28 7.92 -20.51
C VAL A 160 -12.10 8.88 -21.36
N SER A 161 -12.29 8.60 -22.66
CA SER A 161 -13.11 9.42 -23.55
C SER A 161 -14.53 9.60 -23.02
N ASN A 162 -15.18 8.49 -22.63
CA ASN A 162 -16.52 8.52 -22.04
C ASN A 162 -16.60 9.33 -20.74
N LYS A 163 -15.52 9.37 -19.94
CA LYS A 163 -15.47 10.17 -18.70
C LYS A 163 -15.28 11.66 -18.97
N LEU A 164 -14.49 12.00 -19.98
CA LEU A 164 -14.28 13.38 -20.42
C LEU A 164 -15.56 13.98 -21.00
N GLU A 165 -16.24 13.24 -21.88
CA GLU A 165 -17.51 13.66 -22.47
C GLU A 165 -18.59 13.93 -21.41
N LYS A 166 -18.72 13.03 -20.42
CA LYS A 166 -19.64 13.23 -19.28
C LYS A 166 -19.31 14.46 -18.43
N LYS A 167 -18.10 14.99 -18.54
CA LYS A 167 -17.65 16.22 -17.87
C LYS A 167 -17.62 17.41 -18.82
N ASN A 168 -18.26 17.31 -19.99
CA ASN A 168 -18.29 18.32 -21.05
C ASN A 168 -16.88 18.79 -21.47
N THR A 169 -15.88 17.91 -21.36
CA THR A 169 -14.49 18.18 -21.71
C THR A 169 -14.12 17.44 -22.99
N LYS A 170 -13.56 18.15 -23.97
CA LYS A 170 -13.09 17.54 -25.21
C LYS A 170 -11.67 16.98 -25.05
N LEU A 171 -11.37 15.87 -25.71
CA LEU A 171 -10.06 15.21 -25.64
C LEU A 171 -8.91 16.14 -26.10
N ASN A 172 -9.15 17.01 -27.08
CA ASN A 172 -8.15 17.97 -27.58
C ASN A 172 -7.76 19.05 -26.55
N ASN A 173 -8.52 19.22 -25.47
CA ASN A 173 -8.19 20.10 -24.35
C ASN A 173 -7.38 19.38 -23.25
N VAL A 174 -7.23 18.06 -23.35
CA VAL A 174 -6.42 17.26 -22.41
C VAL A 174 -4.98 17.27 -22.90
N GLU A 175 -4.08 17.74 -22.04
CA GLU A 175 -2.63 17.72 -22.27
C GLU A 175 -2.05 16.34 -21.91
N SER A 176 -2.48 15.77 -20.78
CA SER A 176 -2.05 14.45 -20.35
C SER A 176 -3.08 13.77 -19.46
N VAL A 177 -2.94 12.45 -19.28
CA VAL A 177 -3.67 11.72 -18.24
C VAL A 177 -2.71 11.32 -17.14
N LEU A 178 -3.16 11.51 -15.91
CA LEU A 178 -2.45 11.16 -14.71
C LEU A 178 -3.16 9.97 -14.08
N ALA A 179 -2.39 9.00 -13.62
CA ALA A 179 -2.95 7.80 -13.02
C ALA A 179 -2.12 7.38 -11.80
N LYS A 180 -2.79 6.86 -10.77
CA LYS A 180 -2.13 6.22 -9.64
C LYS A 180 -2.89 4.99 -9.18
N LEU A 181 -2.17 4.02 -8.65
CA LEU A 181 -2.78 2.96 -7.86
C LEU A 181 -3.25 3.54 -6.52
N SER A 182 -4.26 2.94 -5.91
CA SER A 182 -4.78 3.40 -4.62
C SER A 182 -3.68 3.47 -3.56
N GLY A 183 -3.39 4.67 -3.07
CA GLY A 183 -2.32 4.93 -2.10
C GLY A 183 -0.91 5.09 -2.67
N GLY A 184 -0.71 4.93 -3.98
CA GLY A 184 0.58 5.12 -4.63
C GLY A 184 0.77 6.48 -5.30
N ASP A 185 1.94 6.64 -5.91
CA ASP A 185 2.34 7.89 -6.57
C ASP A 185 1.67 8.10 -7.93
N ILE A 186 1.52 9.37 -8.29
CA ILE A 186 0.98 9.78 -9.58
C ILE A 186 2.00 9.48 -10.69
N GLN A 187 1.51 8.85 -11.76
CA GLN A 187 2.24 8.55 -12.98
C GLN A 187 1.61 9.27 -14.16
N TYR A 188 2.45 9.89 -14.99
CA TYR A 188 2.04 10.49 -16.26
C TYR A 188 1.86 9.39 -17.31
N ILE A 189 0.65 9.30 -17.87
CA ILE A 189 0.27 8.37 -18.91
C ILE A 189 -0.33 9.15 -20.09
N SER A 190 0.46 9.34 -21.15
CA SER A 190 -0.02 10.04 -22.35
C SER A 190 -0.96 9.14 -23.16
N ILE A 191 -2.12 9.64 -23.59
CA ILE A 191 -3.07 8.86 -24.40
C ILE A 191 -2.91 9.07 -25.91
N ASN A 192 -1.96 9.92 -26.33
CA ASN A 192 -1.66 10.19 -27.75
C ASN A 192 -1.32 8.91 -28.51
#